data_AF-A0A924A068-F1
#
_entry.id   AF-A0A924A068-F1
#
_cell.length_a   1.000
_cell.length_b   1.000
_cell.length_c   1.000
_cell.angle_alpha   90.00
_cell.angle_beta   90.00
_cell.angle_gamma   90.00
#
_symmetry.space_group_name_H-M   'P 1'
#
loop_
_entity.id
_entity.type
_entity.pdbx_description
1 polymer ?
#
loop_
_entity_poly.entity_id
_entity_poly.type
_entity_poly.pdbx_seq_one_letter_code
_entity_poly.pdbx_strand_id
1 'polypeptide(L)'
;MNNESTSHGSTQGTTSVPPIPPGTLHEPQSATQPATERTVERDAIGLLTEDHRRSELLFSRFAQLRLGDSVDAKFAVARQVCGDLLIHMAIEEAIFYTKARQVLANDALIDAAEHGHDDAKELIKELGDIHPAEPAFDLKMEALAERIVEHVEQEETVVFPKMLVAAVDLVALGQELVTAKSDMRKQLGLRCK
;
A
#
# COMPACT_ATOMS: atom_id res chain seq x y z
N MET A 1 -65.38 -37.05 17.49
CA MET A 1 -66.26 -37.48 16.38
C MET A 1 -65.51 -38.47 15.53
N ASN A 2 -66.21 -39.48 15.02
CA ASN A 2 -65.63 -40.64 14.36
C ASN A 2 -65.38 -40.33 12.87
N ASN A 3 -64.38 -40.97 12.26
CA ASN A 3 -64.68 -41.86 11.13
C ASN A 3 -63.57 -42.90 10.93
N GLU A 4 -63.97 -44.17 10.81
CA GLU A 4 -63.14 -45.27 10.33
C GLU A 4 -63.14 -45.29 8.79
N SER A 5 -62.17 -45.96 8.18
CA SER A 5 -62.36 -46.98 7.11
C SER A 5 -61.05 -47.16 6.31
N THR A 6 -60.37 -48.31 6.25
CA THR A 6 -60.74 -49.68 5.83
C THR A 6 -60.10 -50.02 4.48
N SER A 7 -59.19 -51.02 4.49
CA SER A 7 -59.04 -52.10 3.46
C SER A 7 -58.55 -51.74 2.04
N HIS A 8 -57.87 -52.58 1.25
CA HIS A 8 -57.19 -53.89 1.35
C HIS A 8 -56.21 -54.00 0.16
N GLY A 9 -55.28 -54.98 0.14
CA GLY A 9 -54.58 -55.35 -1.10
C GLY A 9 -53.37 -56.28 -0.92
N SER A 10 -53.56 -57.60 -1.04
CA SER A 10 -52.49 -58.61 -0.98
C SER A 10 -52.33 -59.37 -2.29
N THR A 11 -51.09 -59.51 -2.78
CA THR A 11 -50.55 -60.62 -3.60
C THR A 11 -49.02 -60.56 -3.52
N GLN A 12 -48.33 -61.42 -2.77
CA GLN A 12 -47.86 -62.77 -3.14
C GLN A 12 -47.07 -62.87 -4.46
N GLY A 13 -45.81 -63.30 -4.36
CA GLY A 13 -44.89 -63.56 -5.49
C GLY A 13 -43.46 -63.89 -5.03
N THR A 14 -43.19 -65.16 -4.71
CA THR A 14 -41.84 -65.72 -4.45
C THR A 14 -40.99 -65.73 -5.75
N THR A 15 -39.65 -65.65 -5.77
CA THR A 15 -38.68 -66.66 -5.25
C THR A 15 -37.20 -66.19 -5.27
N SER A 16 -36.38 -66.77 -4.38
CA SER A 16 -34.92 -67.06 -4.51
C SER A 16 -33.83 -65.97 -4.29
N VAL A 17 -32.72 -66.40 -3.67
CA VAL A 17 -31.64 -65.68 -2.91
C VAL A 17 -30.40 -66.63 -2.89
N PRO A 18 -29.09 -66.24 -2.95
CA PRO A 18 -28.33 -65.22 -2.14
C PRO A 18 -27.24 -64.43 -2.95
N PRO A 19 -26.04 -64.02 -2.42
CA PRO A 19 -25.75 -63.03 -1.35
C PRO A 19 -24.72 -61.88 -1.67
N ILE A 20 -24.77 -60.77 -0.90
CA ILE A 20 -23.67 -59.98 -0.23
C ILE A 20 -22.44 -59.55 -1.08
N PRO A 21 -22.00 -58.24 -1.13
CA PRO A 21 -21.56 -57.42 0.02
C PRO A 21 -21.99 -55.91 0.04
N PRO A 22 -21.68 -55.14 1.10
CA PRO A 22 -22.17 -53.76 1.25
C PRO A 22 -21.36 -52.74 0.44
N GLY A 23 -22.04 -52.03 -0.46
CA GLY A 23 -21.53 -50.82 -1.09
C GLY A 23 -22.04 -49.56 -0.38
N THR A 24 -21.19 -48.93 0.44
CA THR A 24 -21.47 -47.61 1.01
C THR A 24 -21.54 -46.59 -0.13
N LEU A 25 -22.74 -46.08 -0.44
CA LEU A 25 -22.90 -44.96 -1.36
C LEU A 25 -22.40 -43.69 -0.66
N HIS A 26 -21.20 -43.26 -1.04
CA HIS A 26 -20.62 -41.99 -0.62
C HIS A 26 -21.18 -40.89 -1.52
N GLU A 27 -22.05 -40.02 -1.00
CA GLU A 27 -22.49 -38.83 -1.74
C GLU A 27 -21.33 -37.84 -1.90
N PRO A 28 -21.07 -37.31 -3.11
CA PRO A 28 -20.06 -36.27 -3.31
C PRO A 28 -20.66 -34.90 -2.98
N GLN A 29 -20.79 -34.58 -1.69
CA GLN A 29 -21.13 -33.21 -1.30
C GLN A 29 -19.91 -32.30 -1.44
N SER A 30 -19.92 -31.57 -2.55
CA SER A 30 -18.90 -30.60 -2.97
C SER A 30 -18.65 -29.56 -1.89
N ALA A 31 -17.52 -29.66 -1.21
CA ALA A 31 -17.06 -28.63 -0.28
C ALA A 31 -16.56 -27.42 -1.07
N THR A 32 -17.43 -26.44 -1.28
CA THR A 32 -17.01 -25.11 -1.71
C THR A 32 -16.07 -24.54 -0.67
N GLN A 33 -14.77 -24.55 -0.96
CA GLN A 33 -13.77 -23.87 -0.14
C GLN A 33 -14.14 -22.38 -0.06
N PRO A 34 -14.04 -21.74 1.12
CA PRO A 34 -14.14 -20.30 1.18
C PRO A 34 -12.99 -19.74 0.33
N ALA A 35 -13.32 -18.91 -0.66
CA ALA A 35 -12.31 -18.12 -1.33
C ALA A 35 -11.62 -17.28 -0.25
N THR A 36 -10.34 -17.55 -0.01
CA THR A 36 -9.51 -16.72 0.85
C THR A 36 -9.69 -15.27 0.41
N GLU A 37 -10.11 -14.39 1.32
CA GLU A 37 -10.01 -12.96 1.07
C GLU A 37 -8.55 -12.68 0.72
N ARG A 38 -8.30 -12.44 -0.56
CA ARG A 38 -7.05 -11.83 -0.97
C ARG A 38 -7.14 -10.40 -0.45
N THR A 39 -6.66 -10.21 0.77
CA THR A 39 -5.98 -8.96 1.11
C THR A 39 -5.05 -8.70 -0.05
N VAL A 40 -5.31 -7.64 -0.82
CA VAL A 40 -4.37 -7.19 -1.83
C VAL A 40 -3.18 -6.70 -1.03
N GLU A 41 -2.21 -7.59 -0.83
CA GLU A 41 -0.93 -7.22 -0.25
C GLU A 41 -0.37 -6.13 -1.14
N ARG A 42 -0.21 -4.94 -0.55
CA ARG A 42 0.20 -3.76 -1.30
C ARG A 42 1.61 -3.99 -1.80
N ASP A 43 1.74 -4.10 -3.12
CA ASP A 43 3.03 -4.14 -3.78
C ASP A 43 3.79 -2.81 -3.57
N ALA A 44 5.09 -2.85 -3.80
CA ALA A 44 5.98 -1.72 -3.60
C ALA A 44 5.52 -0.45 -4.32
N ILE A 45 5.08 -0.56 -5.58
CA ILE A 45 4.67 0.60 -6.38
C ILE A 45 3.37 1.18 -5.83
N GLY A 46 2.38 0.33 -5.52
CA GLY A 46 1.14 0.77 -4.90
C GLY A 46 1.34 1.40 -3.51
N LEU A 47 2.37 1.00 -2.76
CA LEU A 47 2.74 1.62 -1.48
C LEU A 47 3.36 3.01 -1.66
N LEU A 48 4.32 3.16 -2.58
CA LEU A 48 5.04 4.42 -2.79
C LEU A 48 4.13 5.46 -3.47
N THR A 49 3.36 5.08 -4.49
CA THR A 49 2.33 5.95 -5.08
C THR A 49 1.30 6.44 -4.04
N GLU A 50 0.90 5.64 -3.04
CA GLU A 50 0.02 6.12 -1.95
C GLU A 50 0.70 7.19 -1.08
N ASP A 51 2.03 7.11 -0.86
CA ASP A 51 2.78 8.17 -0.18
C ASP A 51 2.90 9.44 -1.05
N HIS A 52 3.03 9.30 -2.38
CA HIS A 52 2.97 10.43 -3.31
C HIS A 52 1.62 11.16 -3.19
N ARG A 53 0.49 10.44 -3.35
CA ARG A 53 -0.86 11.03 -3.25
C ARG A 53 -1.10 11.67 -1.89
N ARG A 54 -0.62 11.04 -0.82
CA ARG A 54 -0.68 11.63 0.52
C ARG A 54 0.11 12.93 0.62
N SER A 55 1.30 12.99 0.03
CA SER A 55 2.16 14.18 0.05
C SER A 55 1.54 15.32 -0.76
N GLU A 56 1.02 15.03 -1.97
CA GLU A 56 0.22 15.95 -2.80
C GLU A 56 -0.95 16.56 -2.00
N LEU A 57 -1.71 15.73 -1.28
CA LEU A 57 -2.82 16.17 -0.43
C LEU A 57 -2.37 17.05 0.75
N LEU A 58 -1.20 16.78 1.34
CA LEU A 58 -0.65 17.60 2.43
C LEU A 58 -0.14 18.95 1.93
N PHE A 59 0.56 19.00 0.78
CA PHE A 59 0.95 20.26 0.15
C PHE A 59 -0.28 21.08 -0.26
N SER A 60 -1.30 20.45 -0.84
CA SER A 60 -2.58 21.10 -1.18
C SER A 60 -3.26 21.70 0.07
N ARG A 61 -3.23 20.96 1.19
CA ARG A 61 -3.77 21.45 2.47
C ARG A 61 -2.93 22.59 3.06
N PHE A 62 -1.60 22.53 2.95
CA PHE A 62 -0.71 23.62 3.36
C PHE A 62 -1.00 24.89 2.54
N ALA A 63 -1.12 24.77 1.22
CA ALA A 63 -1.41 25.85 0.30
C ALA A 63 -2.77 26.53 0.56
N GLN A 64 -3.75 25.82 1.14
CA GLN A 64 -5.00 26.40 1.65
C GLN A 64 -4.81 27.10 3.00
N LEU A 65 -4.10 26.47 3.94
CA LEU A 65 -3.92 27.00 5.30
C LEU A 65 -3.09 28.28 5.37
N ARG A 66 -2.11 28.45 4.48
CA ARG A 66 -1.31 29.69 4.39
C ARG A 66 -2.11 30.93 3.96
N LEU A 67 -3.32 30.75 3.44
CA LEU A 67 -4.22 31.86 3.06
C LEU A 67 -5.07 32.34 4.25
N GLY A 68 -4.96 31.70 5.42
CA GLY A 68 -5.62 32.11 6.66
C GLY A 68 -4.63 32.37 7.80
N ASP A 69 -5.14 32.86 8.92
CA ASP A 69 -4.31 33.45 9.99
C ASP A 69 -3.63 32.42 10.93
N SER A 70 -3.87 31.12 10.73
CA SER A 70 -3.48 30.07 11.69
C SER A 70 -2.09 29.48 11.42
N VAL A 71 -1.04 30.18 11.89
CA VAL A 71 0.36 29.73 11.83
C VAL A 71 0.54 28.30 12.35
N ASP A 72 -0.04 27.96 13.50
CA ASP A 72 0.06 26.62 14.11
C ASP A 72 -0.53 25.52 13.20
N ALA A 73 -1.60 25.83 12.46
CA ALA A 73 -2.27 24.86 11.62
C ALA A 73 -1.45 24.57 10.35
N LYS A 74 -0.92 25.61 9.70
CA LYS A 74 -0.02 25.41 8.54
C LYS A 74 1.28 24.72 8.96
N PHE A 75 1.84 25.09 10.12
CA PHE A 75 3.04 24.43 10.66
C PHE A 75 2.82 22.96 11.00
N ALA A 76 1.67 22.60 11.58
CA ALA A 76 1.34 21.20 11.86
C ALA A 76 1.29 20.34 10.57
N VAL A 77 0.76 20.90 9.46
CA VAL A 77 0.75 20.22 8.15
C VAL A 77 2.15 20.16 7.53
N ALA A 78 2.92 21.25 7.60
CA ALA A 78 4.32 21.29 7.12
C ALA A 78 5.19 20.23 7.83
N ARG A 79 5.12 20.16 9.17
CA ARG A 79 5.78 19.10 9.95
C ARG A 79 5.33 17.70 9.57
N GLN A 80 4.05 17.52 9.27
CA GLN A 80 3.53 16.20 8.87
C GLN A 80 4.09 15.77 7.51
N VAL A 81 4.08 16.64 6.49
CA VAL A 81 4.59 16.29 5.16
C VAL A 81 6.11 16.11 5.18
N CYS A 82 6.87 16.99 5.86
CA CYS A 82 8.32 16.81 6.00
C CYS A 82 8.68 15.48 6.68
N GLY A 83 7.96 15.11 7.75
CA GLY A 83 8.19 13.84 8.45
C GLY A 83 7.76 12.60 7.66
N ASP A 84 6.64 12.68 6.93
CA ASP A 84 6.19 11.59 6.05
C ASP A 84 7.16 11.42 4.85
N LEU A 85 7.65 12.51 4.23
CA LEU A 85 8.65 12.49 3.15
C LEU A 85 10.01 11.94 3.57
N LEU A 86 10.55 12.34 4.74
CA LEU A 86 11.82 11.82 5.24
C LEU A 86 11.81 10.30 5.44
N ILE A 87 10.65 9.72 5.81
CA ILE A 87 10.52 8.26 5.93
C ILE A 87 10.43 7.61 4.55
N HIS A 88 9.66 8.20 3.63
CA HIS A 88 9.46 7.72 2.26
C HIS A 88 10.78 7.66 1.47
N MET A 89 11.52 8.77 1.39
CA MET A 89 12.84 8.81 0.74
C MET A 89 13.82 7.80 1.37
N ALA A 90 13.80 7.64 2.70
CA ALA A 90 14.71 6.73 3.40
C ALA A 90 14.40 5.24 3.15
N ILE A 91 13.13 4.84 2.99
CA ILE A 91 12.80 3.46 2.61
C ILE A 91 13.07 3.18 1.14
N GLU A 92 12.96 4.20 0.27
CA GLU A 92 13.30 4.07 -1.14
C GLU A 92 14.79 3.86 -1.35
N GLU A 93 15.62 4.75 -0.81
CA GLU A 93 17.08 4.65 -0.86
C GLU A 93 17.58 3.28 -0.33
N ALA A 94 17.11 2.91 0.87
CA ALA A 94 17.58 1.70 1.54
C ALA A 94 17.11 0.38 0.88
N ILE A 95 15.95 0.37 0.20
CA ILE A 95 15.29 -0.86 -0.26
C ILE A 95 14.93 -0.79 -1.75
N PHE A 96 14.11 0.18 -2.16
CA PHE A 96 13.59 0.27 -3.52
C PHE A 96 14.69 0.57 -4.56
N TYR A 97 15.50 1.61 -4.36
CA TYR A 97 16.63 2.00 -5.21
C TYR A 97 17.73 0.95 -5.21
N THR A 98 18.02 0.39 -4.04
CA THR A 98 18.94 -0.76 -3.93
C THR A 98 18.46 -1.94 -4.79
N LYS A 99 17.15 -2.23 -4.84
CA LYS A 99 16.58 -3.24 -5.76
C LYS A 99 16.59 -2.78 -7.22
N ALA A 100 16.25 -1.52 -7.50
CA ALA A 100 16.17 -0.98 -8.85
C ALA A 100 17.53 -1.00 -9.55
N ARG A 101 18.62 -0.60 -8.87
CA ARG A 101 20.00 -0.69 -9.38
C ARG A 101 20.37 -2.12 -9.78
N GLN A 102 20.00 -3.12 -8.97
CA GLN A 102 20.27 -4.54 -9.24
C GLN A 102 19.59 -5.08 -10.51
N VAL A 103 18.39 -4.58 -10.85
CA VAL A 103 17.54 -5.16 -11.91
C VAL A 103 17.44 -4.32 -13.18
N LEU A 104 17.63 -3.00 -13.09
CA LEU A 104 17.55 -2.08 -14.23
C LEU A 104 18.91 -1.85 -14.90
N ALA A 105 20.03 -2.12 -14.21
CA ALA A 105 21.40 -1.89 -14.69
C ALA A 105 21.62 -0.49 -15.29
N ASN A 106 20.94 0.51 -14.73
CA ASN A 106 20.98 1.90 -15.16
C ASN A 106 21.12 2.81 -13.94
N ASP A 107 22.34 2.87 -13.39
CA ASP A 107 22.64 3.65 -12.19
C ASP A 107 22.30 5.13 -12.37
N ALA A 108 22.60 5.73 -13.53
CA ALA A 108 22.33 7.14 -13.80
C ALA A 108 20.85 7.56 -13.67
N LEU A 109 19.91 6.63 -13.87
CA LEU A 109 18.47 6.90 -13.65
C LEU A 109 18.13 7.00 -12.15
N ILE A 110 18.80 6.18 -11.32
CA ILE A 110 18.59 6.13 -9.87
C ILE A 110 19.41 7.23 -9.19
N ASP A 111 20.64 7.51 -9.66
CA ASP A 111 21.46 8.65 -9.24
C ASP A 111 20.69 9.98 -9.37
N ALA A 112 19.93 10.14 -10.46
CA ALA A 112 19.10 11.32 -10.66
C ALA A 112 17.93 11.41 -9.67
N ALA A 113 17.32 10.28 -9.29
CA ALA A 113 16.24 10.25 -8.31
C ALA A 113 16.76 10.51 -6.88
N GLU A 114 17.89 9.90 -6.50
CA GLU A 114 18.61 10.15 -5.24
C GLU A 114 19.07 11.61 -5.13
N HIS A 115 19.52 12.25 -6.22
CA HIS A 115 19.83 13.68 -6.21
C HIS A 115 18.58 14.55 -5.94
N GLY A 116 17.42 14.17 -6.49
CA GLY A 116 16.14 14.81 -6.17
C GLY A 116 15.79 14.71 -4.67
N HIS A 117 16.08 13.57 -4.04
CA HIS A 117 15.92 13.39 -2.60
C HIS A 117 16.87 14.27 -1.78
N ASP A 118 18.14 14.36 -2.16
CA ASP A 118 19.13 15.15 -1.42
C ASP A 118 18.77 16.64 -1.38
N ASP A 119 18.32 17.19 -2.51
CA ASP A 119 17.81 18.56 -2.55
C ASP A 119 16.52 18.71 -1.71
N ALA A 120 15.60 17.74 -1.76
CA ALA A 120 14.38 17.76 -0.93
C ALA A 120 14.70 17.70 0.57
N LYS A 121 15.69 16.89 0.99
CA LYS A 121 16.20 16.81 2.37
C LYS A 121 16.80 18.14 2.81
N GLU A 122 17.57 18.81 1.95
CA GLU A 122 18.15 20.12 2.29
C GLU A 122 17.06 21.20 2.45
N LEU A 123 16.05 21.22 1.57
CA LEU A 123 14.87 22.10 1.73
C LEU A 123 14.12 21.83 3.04
N ILE A 124 13.95 20.55 3.43
CA ILE A 124 13.34 20.15 4.71
C ILE A 124 14.19 20.58 5.92
N LYS A 125 15.52 20.52 5.79
CA LYS A 125 16.47 20.99 6.81
C LYS A 125 16.40 22.50 6.98
N GLU A 126 16.42 23.27 5.89
CA GLU A 126 16.26 24.73 5.92
C GLU A 126 14.90 25.16 6.52
N LEU A 127 13.82 24.41 6.24
CA LEU A 127 12.50 24.63 6.89
C LEU A 127 12.53 24.45 8.42
N GLY A 128 13.51 23.72 8.96
CA GLY A 128 13.72 23.57 10.40
C GLY A 128 14.26 24.85 11.07
N ASP A 129 14.95 25.70 10.31
CA ASP A 129 15.62 26.91 10.81
C ASP A 129 14.79 28.21 10.59
N ILE A 130 13.69 28.15 9.85
CA ILE A 130 12.82 29.30 9.53
C ILE A 130 11.58 29.30 10.43
N HIS A 131 11.23 30.43 11.04
CA HIS A 131 10.01 30.49 11.86
C HIS A 131 8.75 30.41 10.97
N PRO A 132 7.71 29.62 11.31
CA PRO A 132 6.57 29.38 10.41
C PRO A 132 5.71 30.61 10.06
N ALA A 133 5.85 31.71 10.81
CA ALA A 133 5.21 32.98 10.48
C ALA A 133 5.98 33.84 9.45
N GLU A 134 7.21 33.47 9.09
CA GLU A 134 8.01 34.20 8.12
C GLU A 134 7.59 33.88 6.67
N PRO A 135 7.55 34.86 5.74
CA PRO A 135 7.26 34.61 4.33
C PRO A 135 8.23 33.61 3.67
N ALA A 136 9.47 33.54 4.15
CA ALA A 136 10.47 32.58 3.69
C ALA A 136 10.04 31.12 3.92
N PHE A 137 9.26 30.84 4.96
CA PHE A 137 8.74 29.50 5.24
C PHE A 137 7.78 29.02 4.15
N ASP A 138 6.87 29.91 3.73
CA ASP A 138 5.86 29.59 2.71
C ASP A 138 6.51 29.41 1.33
N LEU A 139 7.47 30.27 0.97
CA LEU A 139 8.27 30.12 -0.25
C LEU A 139 9.09 28.82 -0.27
N LYS A 140 9.66 28.42 0.88
CA LYS A 140 10.44 27.19 1.00
C LYS A 140 9.56 25.94 0.94
N MET A 141 8.35 26.00 1.48
CA MET A 141 7.32 24.97 1.33
C MET A 141 6.80 24.85 -0.12
N GLU A 142 6.70 25.95 -0.86
CA GLU A 142 6.39 25.93 -2.31
C GLU A 142 7.52 25.24 -3.10
N ALA A 143 8.78 25.63 -2.88
CA ALA A 143 9.93 25.01 -3.53
C ALA A 143 10.07 23.50 -3.22
N LEU A 144 9.76 23.08 -1.98
CA LEU A 144 9.72 21.66 -1.63
C LEU A 144 8.58 20.93 -2.37
N ALA A 145 7.40 21.55 -2.50
CA ALA A 145 6.28 20.95 -3.24
C ALA A 145 6.63 20.75 -4.73
N GLU A 146 7.26 21.75 -5.35
CA GLU A 146 7.74 21.67 -6.74
C GLU A 146 8.75 20.53 -6.92
N ARG A 147 9.75 20.42 -6.02
CA ARG A 147 10.73 19.33 -6.08
C ARG A 147 10.12 17.94 -5.92
N ILE A 148 9.13 17.78 -5.03
CA ILE A 148 8.42 16.50 -4.89
C ILE A 148 7.61 16.18 -6.14
N VAL A 149 7.01 17.16 -6.83
CA VAL A 149 6.33 16.91 -8.12
C VAL A 149 7.31 16.40 -9.18
N GLU A 150 8.50 17.01 -9.31
CA GLU A 150 9.55 16.56 -10.24
C GLU A 150 9.99 15.11 -9.96
N HIS A 151 10.23 14.77 -8.69
CA HIS A 151 10.61 13.42 -8.26
C HIS A 151 9.49 12.39 -8.53
N VAL A 152 8.23 12.69 -8.15
CA VAL A 152 7.07 11.81 -8.40
C VAL A 152 6.86 11.57 -9.90
N GLU A 153 7.01 12.61 -10.74
CA GLU A 153 6.90 12.45 -12.19
C GLU A 153 8.01 11.56 -12.75
N GLN A 154 9.27 11.74 -12.32
CA GLN A 154 10.38 10.87 -12.72
C GLN A 154 10.14 9.41 -12.30
N GLU A 155 9.69 9.17 -11.07
CA GLU A 155 9.44 7.83 -10.56
C GLU A 155 8.29 7.13 -11.29
N GLU A 156 7.10 7.71 -11.26
CA GLU A 156 5.88 7.06 -11.76
C GLU A 156 5.87 6.91 -13.29
N THR A 157 6.57 7.79 -14.02
CA THR A 157 6.63 7.72 -15.49
C THR A 157 7.85 6.98 -16.04
N VAL A 158 8.97 6.89 -15.29
CA VAL A 158 10.23 6.30 -15.77
C VAL A 158 10.70 5.10 -14.94
N VAL A 159 10.74 5.20 -13.61
CA VAL A 159 11.31 4.15 -12.74
C VAL A 159 10.31 3.01 -12.52
N PHE A 160 9.10 3.31 -12.06
CA PHE A 160 8.08 2.32 -11.75
C PHE A 160 7.67 1.47 -12.97
N PRO A 161 7.48 2.03 -14.18
CA PRO A 161 7.19 1.22 -15.38
C PRO A 161 8.33 0.26 -15.75
N LYS A 162 9.59 0.63 -15.48
CA LYS A 162 10.74 -0.27 -15.68
C LYS A 162 10.77 -1.40 -14.64
N MET A 163 10.45 -1.09 -13.38
CA MET A 163 10.37 -2.08 -12.30
C MET A 163 9.27 -3.11 -12.54
N LEU A 164 8.11 -2.71 -13.09
CA LEU A 164 7.05 -3.63 -13.53
C LEU A 164 7.51 -4.63 -14.61
N VAL A 165 8.41 -4.22 -15.50
CA VAL A 165 8.94 -5.07 -16.59
C VAL A 165 10.12 -5.93 -16.13
N ALA A 166 10.85 -5.51 -15.09
CA ALA A 166 12.07 -6.17 -14.62
C ALA A 166 11.88 -7.49 -13.84
N ALA A 167 10.67 -8.07 -13.88
CA ALA A 167 10.31 -9.33 -13.22
C ALA A 167 10.66 -9.40 -11.71
N VAL A 168 10.54 -8.27 -11.02
CA VAL A 168 10.71 -8.16 -9.56
C VAL A 168 9.48 -8.70 -8.84
N ASP A 169 9.68 -9.41 -7.73
CA ASP A 169 8.59 -9.67 -6.78
C ASP A 169 8.26 -8.37 -6.01
N LEU A 170 7.38 -7.57 -6.60
CA LEU A 170 6.95 -6.29 -6.04
C LEU A 170 6.10 -6.47 -4.78
N VAL A 171 5.50 -7.65 -4.56
CA VAL A 171 4.73 -7.94 -3.33
C VAL A 171 5.69 -8.14 -2.16
N ALA A 172 6.71 -8.98 -2.33
CA ALA A 172 7.76 -9.16 -1.33
C ALA A 172 8.49 -7.83 -1.03
N LEU A 173 8.85 -7.07 -2.07
CA LEU A 173 9.47 -5.74 -1.92
C LEU A 173 8.55 -4.76 -1.16
N GLY A 174 7.23 -4.82 -1.40
CA GLY A 174 6.22 -4.04 -0.68
C GLY A 174 6.15 -4.40 0.80
N GLN A 175 6.25 -5.69 1.15
CA GLN A 175 6.30 -6.16 2.55
C GLN A 175 7.56 -5.66 3.28
N GLU A 176 8.72 -5.66 2.62
CA GLU A 176 9.96 -5.08 3.16
C GLU A 176 9.80 -3.58 3.45
N LEU A 177 9.29 -2.82 2.48
CA LEU A 177 9.03 -1.38 2.60
C LEU A 177 8.01 -1.06 3.72
N VAL A 178 6.89 -1.79 3.79
CA VAL A 178 5.89 -1.62 4.87
C VAL A 178 6.51 -1.86 6.25
N THR A 179 7.39 -2.86 6.37
CA THR A 179 8.06 -3.19 7.63
C THR A 179 9.01 -2.07 8.05
N ALA A 180 9.93 -1.67 7.16
CA ALA A 180 10.91 -0.61 7.42
C ALA A 180 10.23 0.73 7.75
N LYS A 181 9.22 1.11 6.97
CA LYS A 181 8.37 2.30 7.19
C LYS A 181 7.69 2.27 8.56
N SER A 182 7.13 1.12 8.94
CA SER A 182 6.47 0.96 10.24
C SER A 182 7.45 1.11 11.40
N ASP A 183 8.67 0.60 11.26
CA ASP A 183 9.68 0.68 12.32
C ASP A 183 10.31 2.07 12.43
N MET A 184 10.61 2.74 11.31
CA MET A 184 11.02 4.16 11.32
C MET A 184 9.96 5.05 11.99
N ARG A 185 8.67 4.84 11.70
CA ARG A 185 7.57 5.58 12.34
C ARG A 185 7.56 5.37 13.85
N LYS A 186 7.72 4.13 14.34
CA LYS A 186 7.81 3.82 15.78
C LYS A 186 9.01 4.53 16.43
N GLN A 187 10.18 4.48 15.80
CA GLN A 187 11.41 5.12 16.31
C GLN A 187 11.26 6.64 16.44
N LEU A 188 10.57 7.28 15.49
CA LEU A 188 10.27 8.72 15.51
C LEU A 188 9.04 9.10 16.37
N GLY A 189 8.44 8.16 17.10
CA GLY A 189 7.23 8.40 17.91
C GLY A 189 5.97 8.71 17.09
N LEU A 190 6.01 8.46 15.78
CA LEU A 190 4.89 8.69 14.86
C LEU A 190 3.98 7.47 14.83
N ARG A 191 2.66 7.70 14.86
CA ARG A 191 1.68 6.61 14.72
C ARG A 191 1.84 5.92 13.35
N CYS A 192 1.97 4.59 13.37
CA CYS A 192 1.68 3.75 12.22
C CYS A 192 0.24 4.01 11.76
N LYS A 193 0.01 3.97 10.44
CA LYS A 193 -1.31 4.11 9.80
C LYS A 193 -1.48 2.94 8.84
#